data_AF-A0A1H5Z4B6-F1
#
_entry.id   AF-A0A1H5Z4B6-F1
#
_cell.length_a   1.000
_cell.length_b   1.000
_cell.length_c   1.000
_cell.angle_alpha   90.00
_cell.angle_beta   90.00
_cell.angle_gamma   90.00
#
_symmetry.space_group_name_H-M   'P 1'
#
loop_
_entity.id
_entity.type
_entity.pdbx_description
1 polymer ?
#
loop_
_entity_poly.entity_id
_entity_poly.type
_entity_poly.pdbx_seq_one_letter_code
_entity_poly.pdbx_strand_id
1 'polypeptide(L)'
;MKFEIKHSAKNPFAMLPFLLALAVTTPSLAQAHQKPAPPAGVDEVCSIAFDKDARRPARIENSALPCLKEAAERLKASADRKLVLVGVKDPAKDHELTGNGSGREEEDATGFDVRLEDLSAYRAVNTKWYLVHYLRSDATRIIPTTDESYFAQTVTFYLVPSSADYNHNFLGVTKTNEKPCTITPCYSPDEETLTAQPRPRIVPGSVDGSPAELEAENKEFAALHRSSAPADMDGSQGKTPLTPLPPRPTPDHPATTSIIPK
;
A
#
# COMPACT_ATOMS: atom_id res chain seq x y z
N MET A 1 -44.70 58.90 31.96
CA MET A 1 -44.24 60.28 31.75
C MET A 1 -43.01 60.24 30.85
N LYS A 2 -43.08 60.96 29.72
CA LYS A 2 -41.98 61.21 28.78
C LYS A 2 -40.85 61.93 29.52
N PHE A 3 -39.60 61.51 29.30
CA PHE A 3 -38.47 62.43 29.38
C PHE A 3 -37.53 62.18 28.21
N GLU A 4 -37.59 63.15 27.31
CA GLU A 4 -36.73 63.41 26.18
C GLU A 4 -35.50 64.15 26.73
N ILE A 5 -34.27 63.70 26.43
CA ILE A 5 -33.07 64.52 26.62
C ILE A 5 -32.27 64.53 25.33
N LYS A 6 -32.09 65.77 24.87
CA LYS A 6 -31.59 66.24 23.59
C LYS A 6 -30.06 66.31 23.60
N HIS A 7 -29.47 66.04 22.44
CA HIS A 7 -28.05 66.18 22.15
C HIS A 7 -27.46 67.56 22.49
N SER A 8 -26.20 67.61 22.93
CA SER A 8 -25.19 68.58 22.45
C SER A 8 -23.84 68.35 23.13
N ALA A 9 -22.78 68.09 22.34
CA ALA A 9 -21.52 68.85 22.36
C ALA A 9 -20.44 68.10 21.57
N LYS A 10 -19.96 68.77 20.52
CA LYS A 10 -18.73 68.46 19.79
C LYS A 10 -17.54 68.75 20.69
N ASN A 11 -16.49 67.92 20.64
CA ASN A 11 -15.17 68.44 20.29
C ASN A 11 -14.21 67.33 19.81
N PRO A 12 -13.32 67.67 18.86
CA PRO A 12 -12.44 66.74 18.18
C PRO A 12 -11.08 66.69 18.89
N PHE A 13 -10.55 65.49 19.13
CA PHE A 13 -9.11 65.17 19.19
C PHE A 13 -8.99 63.77 19.82
N ALA A 14 -8.70 62.76 19.01
CA ALA A 14 -8.15 61.52 19.52
C ALA A 14 -7.29 60.89 18.42
N MET A 15 -6.03 60.71 18.76
CA MET A 15 -4.95 60.24 17.92
C MET A 15 -5.28 58.91 17.23
N LEU A 16 -4.85 58.79 15.97
CA LEU A 16 -4.62 57.50 15.34
C LEU A 16 -3.47 56.78 16.07
N PRO A 17 -3.65 55.56 16.59
CA PRO A 17 -2.54 54.65 16.80
C PRO A 17 -2.22 54.00 15.44
N PHE A 18 -1.03 54.29 14.93
CA PHE A 18 -0.42 53.57 13.81
C PHE A 18 -0.09 52.15 14.31
N LEU A 19 -1.04 51.23 14.19
CA LEU A 19 -0.83 49.80 14.45
C LEU A 19 0.02 49.24 13.31
N LEU A 20 1.33 49.19 13.52
CA LEU A 20 2.25 48.41 12.69
C LEU A 20 1.95 46.92 12.94
N ALA A 21 1.10 46.34 12.08
CA ALA A 21 0.86 44.90 12.07
C ALA A 21 2.12 44.21 11.51
N LEU A 22 2.99 43.73 12.40
CA LEU A 22 4.03 42.76 12.06
C LEU A 22 3.34 41.45 11.67
N ALA A 23 3.14 41.26 10.37
CA ALA A 23 2.74 39.97 9.83
C ALA A 23 3.89 38.98 10.05
N VAL A 24 3.81 38.19 11.11
CA VAL A 24 4.72 37.07 11.35
C VAL A 24 4.29 35.96 10.40
N THR A 25 4.87 35.94 9.20
CA THR A 25 4.71 34.85 8.24
C THR A 25 5.46 33.65 8.79
N THR A 26 4.78 32.78 9.54
CA THR A 26 5.33 31.48 9.90
C THR A 26 5.45 30.63 8.64
N PRO A 27 6.65 30.20 8.22
CA PRO A 27 6.76 29.24 7.12
C PRO A 27 6.09 27.93 7.55
N SER A 28 5.02 27.55 6.86
CA SER A 28 4.45 26.21 6.98
C SER A 28 5.44 25.22 6.37
N LEU A 29 6.12 24.45 7.23
CA LEU A 29 6.92 23.28 6.85
C LEU A 29 5.98 22.10 6.50
N ALA A 30 5.14 22.29 5.48
CA ALA A 30 4.54 21.16 4.78
C ALA A 30 5.56 20.68 3.74
N GLN A 31 6.57 19.94 4.19
CA GLN A 31 7.47 19.27 3.27
C GLN A 31 6.69 18.11 2.66
N ALA A 32 6.00 18.37 1.55
CA ALA A 32 5.47 17.31 0.71
C ALA A 32 6.67 16.44 0.31
N HIS A 33 6.72 15.20 0.80
CA HIS A 33 7.68 14.22 0.33
C HIS A 33 7.36 13.97 -1.14
N GLN A 34 8.07 14.66 -2.02
CA GLN A 34 7.89 14.51 -3.46
C GLN A 34 8.49 13.17 -3.87
N LYS A 35 7.72 12.41 -4.65
CA LYS A 35 8.19 11.18 -5.29
C LYS A 35 9.52 11.43 -6.01
N PRO A 36 10.56 10.62 -5.79
CA PRO A 36 11.84 10.77 -6.49
C PRO A 36 11.68 10.66 -8.01
N ALA A 37 12.47 11.43 -8.75
CA ALA A 37 12.53 11.30 -10.20
C ALA A 37 13.15 9.95 -10.60
N PRO A 38 12.66 9.28 -11.66
CA PRO A 38 13.22 8.00 -12.09
C PRO A 38 14.68 8.15 -12.57
N PRO A 39 15.54 7.15 -12.33
CA PRO A 39 16.89 7.13 -12.89
C PRO A 39 16.89 7.11 -14.44
N ALA A 40 18.03 7.44 -15.04
CA ALA A 40 18.18 7.35 -16.50
C ALA A 40 17.99 5.91 -17.01
N GLY A 41 17.29 5.76 -18.14
CA GLY A 41 16.98 4.45 -18.72
C GLY A 41 15.81 3.71 -18.06
N VAL A 42 15.11 4.38 -17.14
CA VAL A 42 13.86 3.94 -16.51
C VAL A 42 12.70 4.76 -17.06
N ASP A 43 11.69 4.08 -17.57
CA ASP A 43 10.49 4.73 -18.09
C ASP A 43 9.35 4.57 -17.10
N GLU A 44 8.83 5.67 -16.58
CA GLU A 44 7.55 5.65 -15.88
C GLU A 44 6.42 5.44 -16.90
N VAL A 45 5.62 4.40 -16.72
CA VAL A 45 4.50 4.10 -17.61
C VAL A 45 3.27 4.87 -17.18
N CYS A 46 2.81 4.65 -15.96
CA CYS A 46 1.64 5.27 -15.36
C CYS A 46 1.62 5.02 -13.84
N SER A 47 0.62 5.57 -13.15
CA SER A 47 0.32 5.26 -11.75
C SER A 47 -1.18 5.03 -11.55
N ILE A 48 -1.52 4.23 -10.55
CA ILE A 48 -2.90 4.00 -10.12
C ILE A 48 -3.06 4.43 -8.66
N ALA A 49 -4.24 4.94 -8.31
CA ALA A 49 -4.57 5.41 -6.97
C ALA A 49 -5.49 4.42 -6.22
N PHE A 50 -5.39 4.45 -4.89
CA PHE A 50 -6.11 3.61 -3.93
C PHE A 50 -6.84 4.47 -2.87
N ASP A 51 -7.32 5.65 -3.28
CA ASP A 51 -7.89 6.67 -2.41
C ASP A 51 -9.43 6.68 -2.39
N LYS A 52 -10.08 5.77 -3.14
CA LYS A 52 -11.54 5.74 -3.30
C LYS A 52 -12.23 4.77 -2.35
N ASP A 53 -11.69 3.57 -2.14
CA ASP A 53 -12.27 2.56 -1.25
C ASP A 53 -11.47 2.44 0.06
N ALA A 54 -11.77 3.31 1.02
CA ALA A 54 -11.13 3.29 2.35
C ALA A 54 -11.39 1.98 3.13
N ARG A 55 -12.42 1.18 2.77
CA ARG A 55 -12.69 -0.11 3.41
C ARG A 55 -11.83 -1.23 2.86
N ARG A 56 -11.31 -1.07 1.65
CA ARG A 56 -10.44 -2.03 0.97
C ARG A 56 -9.25 -1.30 0.39
N PRO A 57 -8.33 -0.80 1.24
CA PRO A 57 -7.31 0.18 0.85
C PRO A 57 -6.23 -0.39 -0.09
N ALA A 58 -6.19 -1.71 -0.28
CA ALA A 58 -5.33 -2.40 -1.24
C ALA A 58 -6.08 -2.91 -2.49
N ARG A 59 -7.39 -2.68 -2.59
CA ARG A 59 -8.19 -3.10 -3.75
C ARG A 59 -7.85 -2.20 -4.94
N ILE A 60 -7.46 -2.81 -6.04
CA ILE A 60 -7.33 -2.09 -7.32
C ILE A 60 -8.67 -1.46 -7.64
N GLU A 61 -8.73 -0.20 -8.07
CA GLU A 61 -9.98 0.47 -8.45
C GLU A 61 -10.36 0.21 -9.92
N ASN A 62 -11.65 0.30 -10.29
CA ASN A 62 -12.06 0.13 -11.69
C ASN A 62 -11.41 1.18 -12.61
N SER A 63 -11.16 2.38 -12.10
CA SER A 63 -10.45 3.44 -12.83
C SER A 63 -9.00 3.11 -13.18
N ALA A 64 -8.40 2.06 -12.59
CA ALA A 64 -7.04 1.62 -12.89
C ALA A 64 -6.93 0.88 -14.23
N LEU A 65 -8.04 0.40 -14.81
CA LEU A 65 -8.03 -0.46 -15.99
C LEU A 65 -7.24 0.09 -17.20
N PRO A 66 -7.33 1.39 -17.56
CA PRO A 66 -6.54 1.93 -18.66
C PRO A 66 -5.03 1.82 -18.43
N CYS A 67 -4.54 2.20 -17.24
CA CYS A 67 -3.12 2.10 -16.89
C CYS A 67 -2.64 0.63 -16.86
N LEU A 68 -3.44 -0.28 -16.31
CA LEU A 68 -3.13 -1.71 -16.30
C LEU A 68 -2.98 -2.29 -17.72
N LYS A 69 -3.85 -1.89 -18.64
CA LYS A 69 -3.77 -2.29 -20.06
C LYS A 69 -2.53 -1.72 -20.74
N GLU A 70 -2.26 -0.44 -20.55
CA GLU A 70 -1.07 0.21 -21.11
C GLU A 70 0.22 -0.45 -20.62
N ALA A 71 0.33 -0.72 -19.32
CA ALA A 71 1.48 -1.41 -18.74
C ALA A 71 1.66 -2.82 -19.34
N ALA A 72 0.58 -3.58 -19.48
CA ALA A 72 0.62 -4.91 -20.09
C ALA A 72 1.04 -4.86 -21.56
N GLU A 73 0.54 -3.89 -22.32
CA GLU A 73 0.88 -3.68 -23.74
C GLU A 73 2.35 -3.29 -23.92
N ARG A 74 2.85 -2.32 -23.14
CA ARG A 74 4.25 -1.91 -23.22
C ARG A 74 5.19 -3.03 -22.76
N LEU A 75 4.87 -3.76 -21.70
CA LEU A 75 5.67 -4.91 -21.26
C LEU A 75 5.75 -5.99 -22.34
N LYS A 76 4.64 -6.23 -23.06
CA LYS A 76 4.60 -7.16 -24.20
C LYS A 76 5.45 -6.67 -25.37
N ALA A 77 5.46 -5.36 -25.66
CA ALA A 77 6.22 -4.77 -26.75
C ALA A 77 7.74 -4.73 -26.48
N SER A 78 8.16 -4.75 -25.21
CA SER A 78 9.58 -4.56 -24.83
C SER A 78 10.19 -5.80 -24.22
N ALA A 79 10.57 -6.80 -25.03
CA ALA A 79 11.10 -8.09 -24.57
C ALA A 79 12.38 -7.99 -23.69
N ASP A 80 13.15 -6.92 -23.83
CA ASP A 80 14.35 -6.63 -23.05
C ASP A 80 14.07 -5.92 -21.71
N ARG A 81 12.80 -5.70 -21.36
CA ARG A 81 12.38 -4.96 -20.15
C ARG A 81 11.64 -5.82 -19.14
N LYS A 82 11.65 -5.35 -17.88
CA LYS A 82 10.79 -5.83 -16.80
C LYS A 82 9.91 -4.67 -16.33
N LEU A 83 8.77 -5.00 -15.73
CA LEU A 83 7.85 -4.05 -15.12
C LEU A 83 8.05 -4.09 -13.60
N VAL A 84 8.46 -2.97 -13.01
CA VAL A 84 8.54 -2.80 -11.56
C VAL A 84 7.31 -2.06 -11.09
N LEU A 85 6.62 -2.63 -10.10
CA LEU A 85 5.48 -2.03 -9.43
C LEU A 85 5.97 -1.49 -8.09
N VAL A 86 5.83 -0.19 -7.87
CA VAL A 86 6.23 0.47 -6.62
C VAL A 86 4.98 0.88 -5.88
N GLY A 87 4.62 0.11 -4.87
CA GLY A 87 3.50 0.40 -3.98
C GLY A 87 3.91 1.35 -2.85
N VAL A 88 3.06 2.31 -2.55
CA VAL A 88 3.30 3.32 -1.51
C VAL A 88 2.05 3.48 -0.65
N LYS A 89 2.28 3.77 0.63
CA LYS A 89 1.25 4.10 1.61
C LYS A 89 1.39 5.53 2.11
N ASP A 90 0.28 6.09 2.56
CA ASP A 90 0.21 7.38 3.20
C ASP A 90 -0.21 7.14 4.66
N PRO A 91 0.71 7.13 5.63
CA PRO A 91 0.38 6.87 7.01
C PRO A 91 -0.62 7.87 7.62
N ALA A 92 -0.86 9.04 7.02
CA ALA A 92 -1.87 9.96 7.52
C ALA A 92 -3.28 9.60 7.01
N LYS A 93 -3.38 9.08 5.79
CA LYS A 93 -4.68 8.74 5.15
C LYS A 93 -5.06 7.28 5.28
N ASP A 94 -4.07 6.39 5.33
CA ASP A 94 -4.25 4.96 5.49
C ASP A 94 -4.45 4.55 6.97
N HIS A 95 -4.15 5.46 7.91
CA HIS A 95 -4.34 5.24 9.35
C HIS A 95 -5.79 5.48 9.83
N GLU A 96 -6.70 5.94 8.96
CA GLU A 96 -8.13 6.11 9.32
C GLU A 96 -8.90 4.79 9.46
N LEU A 97 -8.28 3.63 9.27
CA LEU A 97 -8.83 2.34 9.73
C LEU A 97 -8.76 2.25 11.26
N THR A 98 -9.58 3.06 11.92
CA THR A 98 -9.93 2.97 13.34
C THR A 98 -10.57 1.60 13.60
N GLY A 99 -9.74 0.58 13.84
CA GLY A 99 -10.15 -0.74 14.31
C GLY A 99 -9.45 -1.95 13.69
N ASN A 100 -8.83 -1.83 12.52
CA ASN A 100 -8.43 -2.98 11.69
C ASN A 100 -7.02 -2.80 11.08
N GLY A 101 -5.97 -2.89 11.90
CA GLY A 101 -4.61 -2.92 11.32
C GLY A 101 -3.46 -2.73 12.30
N SER A 102 -3.69 -2.19 13.50
CA SER A 102 -2.65 -2.09 14.53
C SER A 102 -2.76 -3.24 15.55
N GLY A 103 -1.82 -4.19 15.47
CA GLY A 103 -1.59 -5.19 16.52
C GLY A 103 -2.17 -6.59 16.31
N ARG A 104 -2.33 -7.07 15.06
CA ARG A 104 -2.69 -8.47 14.77
C ARG A 104 -1.53 -9.23 14.14
N GLU A 105 -1.47 -10.53 14.45
CA GLU A 105 -0.44 -11.46 13.98
C GLU A 105 -0.81 -12.13 12.64
N GLU A 106 -2.08 -12.07 12.20
CA GLU A 106 -2.56 -12.82 11.03
C GLU A 106 -3.10 -11.92 9.90
N GLU A 107 -2.89 -12.37 8.67
CA GLU A 107 -3.33 -11.73 7.41
C GLU A 107 -4.80 -12.05 7.09
N ASP A 108 -5.57 -11.02 6.72
CA ASP A 108 -6.92 -11.18 6.19
C ASP A 108 -6.93 -11.31 4.66
N ALA A 109 -7.33 -12.49 4.17
CA ALA A 109 -7.45 -12.79 2.75
C ALA A 109 -8.54 -11.97 2.02
N THR A 110 -9.46 -11.34 2.76
CA THR A 110 -10.57 -10.56 2.16
C THR A 110 -10.18 -9.12 1.81
N GLY A 111 -9.07 -8.61 2.36
CA GLY A 111 -8.59 -7.25 2.13
C GLY A 111 -9.36 -6.15 2.84
N PHE A 112 -10.25 -6.50 3.77
CA PHE A 112 -10.94 -5.56 4.63
C PHE A 112 -10.13 -5.22 5.90
N ASP A 113 -9.15 -6.06 6.26
CA ASP A 113 -8.29 -5.90 7.43
C ASP A 113 -6.79 -6.06 7.04
N VAL A 114 -6.27 -5.06 6.32
CA VAL A 114 -4.86 -5.03 5.88
C VAL A 114 -4.02 -4.23 6.89
N ARG A 115 -2.96 -4.85 7.41
CA ARG A 115 -1.98 -4.18 8.28
C ARG A 115 -1.35 -2.97 7.59
N LEU A 116 -1.19 -1.88 8.33
CA LEU A 116 -0.65 -0.63 7.77
C LEU A 116 0.79 -0.81 7.29
N GLU A 117 1.59 -1.61 8.00
CA GLU A 117 2.94 -2.01 7.62
C GLU A 117 2.98 -2.63 6.21
N ASP A 118 2.02 -3.48 5.89
CA ASP A 118 1.99 -4.29 4.66
C ASP A 118 1.24 -3.62 3.51
N LEU A 119 0.55 -2.51 3.76
CA LEU A 119 -0.37 -1.91 2.79
C LEU A 119 0.28 -1.54 1.45
N SER A 120 1.50 -0.97 1.50
CA SER A 120 2.30 -0.70 0.29
C SER A 120 2.53 -1.98 -0.53
N ALA A 121 2.84 -3.08 0.15
CA ALA A 121 3.16 -4.35 -0.47
C ALA A 121 1.91 -4.99 -1.06
N TYR A 122 0.78 -5.01 -0.34
CA TYR A 122 -0.49 -5.52 -0.88
C TYR A 122 -0.94 -4.79 -2.13
N ARG A 123 -0.82 -3.46 -2.15
CA ARG A 123 -1.14 -2.69 -3.36
C ARG A 123 -0.33 -3.17 -4.56
N ALA A 124 0.98 -3.41 -4.40
CA ALA A 124 1.84 -3.92 -5.46
C ALA A 124 1.52 -5.37 -5.86
N VAL A 125 1.32 -6.26 -4.88
CA VAL A 125 1.03 -7.69 -5.09
C VAL A 125 -0.33 -7.89 -5.74
N ASN A 126 -1.38 -7.19 -5.27
CA ASN A 126 -2.71 -7.24 -5.87
C ASN A 126 -2.65 -6.75 -7.33
N THR A 127 -1.90 -5.66 -7.58
CA THR A 127 -1.67 -5.12 -8.93
C THR A 127 -0.98 -6.15 -9.84
N LYS A 128 0.09 -6.81 -9.38
CA LYS A 128 0.74 -7.90 -10.12
C LYS A 128 -0.24 -9.03 -10.43
N TRP A 129 -1.02 -9.45 -9.43
CA TRP A 129 -1.98 -10.53 -9.59
C TRP A 129 -2.97 -10.22 -10.73
N TYR A 130 -3.50 -9.00 -10.80
CA TYR A 130 -4.41 -8.59 -11.86
C TYR A 130 -3.76 -8.63 -13.25
N LEU A 131 -2.54 -8.09 -13.39
CA LEU A 131 -1.78 -8.11 -14.64
C LEU A 131 -1.56 -9.55 -15.15
N VAL A 132 -1.21 -10.46 -14.25
CA VAL A 132 -0.95 -11.87 -14.57
C VAL A 132 -2.24 -12.62 -14.89
N HIS A 133 -3.25 -12.51 -14.04
CA HIS A 133 -4.44 -13.37 -14.12
C HIS A 133 -5.41 -12.89 -15.19
N TYR A 134 -5.66 -11.58 -15.30
CA TYR A 134 -6.65 -11.05 -16.23
C TYR A 134 -6.08 -10.46 -17.50
N LEU A 135 -4.87 -9.90 -17.44
CA LEU A 135 -4.21 -9.33 -18.61
C LEU A 135 -3.14 -10.26 -19.21
N ARG A 136 -2.92 -11.44 -18.61
CA ARG A 136 -2.03 -12.49 -19.12
C ARG A 136 -0.59 -12.01 -19.34
N SER A 137 -0.15 -11.06 -18.53
CA SER A 137 1.26 -10.65 -18.51
C SER A 137 2.14 -11.74 -17.91
N ASP A 138 3.39 -11.83 -18.37
CA ASP A 138 4.37 -12.78 -17.85
C ASP A 138 4.77 -12.40 -16.42
N ALA A 139 4.40 -13.25 -15.45
CA ALA A 139 4.64 -13.02 -14.03
C ALA A 139 6.13 -12.88 -13.69
N THR A 140 7.02 -13.54 -14.43
CA THR A 140 8.47 -13.50 -14.19
C THR A 140 9.10 -12.16 -14.56
N ARG A 141 8.37 -11.35 -15.34
CA ARG A 141 8.78 -10.02 -15.78
C ARG A 141 8.14 -8.89 -14.99
N ILE A 142 7.37 -9.22 -13.94
CA ILE A 142 6.72 -8.25 -13.05
C ILE A 142 7.30 -8.37 -11.64
N ILE A 143 7.86 -7.27 -11.14
CA ILE A 143 8.57 -7.18 -9.87
C ILE A 143 7.81 -6.22 -8.95
N PRO A 144 7.11 -6.71 -7.91
CA PRO A 144 6.49 -5.85 -6.91
C PRO A 144 7.51 -5.43 -5.85
N THR A 145 7.42 -4.16 -5.49
CA THR A 145 8.31 -3.48 -4.56
C THR A 145 7.53 -2.40 -3.81
N THR A 146 8.10 -1.87 -2.74
CA THR A 146 7.54 -0.80 -1.92
C THR A 146 8.51 0.36 -1.79
N ASP A 147 7.99 1.59 -1.70
CA ASP A 147 8.79 2.77 -1.35
C ASP A 147 8.20 3.41 -0.08
N GLU A 148 9.04 3.61 0.93
CA GLU A 148 8.67 4.24 2.19
C GLU A 148 9.29 5.64 2.35
N SER A 149 10.04 6.12 1.36
CA SER A 149 10.70 7.43 1.39
C SER A 149 9.73 8.61 1.22
N TYR A 150 8.52 8.34 0.72
CA TYR A 150 7.44 9.32 0.55
C TYR A 150 6.07 8.72 0.85
N PHE A 151 5.07 9.59 0.97
CA PHE A 151 3.70 9.21 1.34
C PHE A 151 2.74 9.44 0.18
N ALA A 152 2.02 8.38 -0.19
CA ALA A 152 0.98 8.38 -1.23
C ALA A 152 0.11 7.13 -1.12
N GLN A 153 -1.06 7.11 -1.76
CA GLN A 153 -1.91 5.93 -1.85
C GLN A 153 -1.89 5.37 -3.27
N THR A 154 -0.72 4.91 -3.74
CA THR A 154 -0.52 4.62 -5.17
C THR A 154 0.32 3.37 -5.43
N VAL A 155 0.22 2.88 -6.68
CA VAL A 155 1.24 2.02 -7.30
C VAL A 155 1.74 2.71 -8.56
N THR A 156 3.05 2.93 -8.65
CA THR A 156 3.72 3.42 -9.87
C THR A 156 4.31 2.27 -10.67
N PHE A 157 4.22 2.35 -11.99
CA PHE A 157 4.70 1.34 -12.93
C PHE A 157 5.95 1.86 -13.63
N TYR A 158 7.05 1.13 -13.53
CA TYR A 158 8.30 1.44 -14.22
C TYR A 158 8.72 0.33 -15.16
N LEU A 159 9.08 0.68 -16.39
CA LEU A 159 9.82 -0.20 -17.29
C LEU A 159 11.30 0.02 -17.11
N VAL A 160 11.99 -1.10 -16.90
CA VAL A 160 13.40 -1.12 -16.51
C VAL A 160 14.13 -2.19 -17.34
N PRO A 161 15.42 -2.00 -17.67
CA PRO A 161 16.21 -3.01 -18.34
C PRO A 161 16.16 -4.36 -17.63
N SER A 162 16.06 -5.46 -18.38
CA SER A 162 16.00 -6.81 -17.78
C SER A 162 17.27 -7.20 -17.03
N SER A 163 18.40 -6.57 -17.40
CA SER A 163 19.72 -6.70 -16.76
C SER A 163 19.87 -5.87 -15.48
N ALA A 164 18.88 -5.04 -15.12
CA ALA A 164 18.96 -4.27 -13.88
C ALA A 164 19.04 -5.22 -12.67
N ASP A 165 19.93 -4.88 -11.73
CA ASP A 165 20.10 -5.62 -10.50
C ASP A 165 19.20 -5.05 -9.41
N TYR A 166 18.28 -5.88 -8.92
CA TYR A 166 17.34 -5.50 -7.87
C TYR A 166 17.82 -5.90 -6.48
N ASN A 167 18.95 -6.61 -6.35
CA ASN A 167 19.54 -6.96 -5.06
C ASN A 167 20.12 -5.74 -4.35
N HIS A 168 20.53 -4.72 -5.11
CA HIS A 168 20.99 -3.44 -4.60
C HIS A 168 19.98 -2.31 -4.76
N ASN A 169 18.70 -2.67 -4.92
CA ASN A 169 17.62 -1.72 -4.86
C ASN A 169 17.73 -0.59 -5.91
N PHE A 170 17.63 -0.97 -7.19
CA PHE A 170 17.79 -0.08 -8.36
C PHE A 170 16.95 1.22 -8.34
N LEU A 171 15.86 1.27 -7.58
CA LEU A 171 14.98 2.45 -7.44
C LEU A 171 14.91 3.01 -6.01
N GLY A 172 15.69 2.50 -5.04
CA GLY A 172 15.52 2.85 -3.63
C GLY A 172 14.29 2.24 -2.94
N VAL A 173 13.63 1.28 -3.58
CA VAL A 173 12.48 0.47 -3.17
C VAL A 173 12.79 -0.92 -2.55
N THR A 174 12.06 -1.34 -1.53
CA THR A 174 12.21 -2.68 -0.94
C THR A 174 11.41 -3.70 -1.75
N LYS A 175 11.95 -4.90 -2.03
CA LYS A 175 11.15 -5.93 -2.73
C LYS A 175 10.09 -6.51 -1.79
N THR A 176 8.97 -6.91 -2.38
CA THR A 176 7.94 -7.64 -1.66
C THR A 176 8.26 -9.14 -1.62
N ASN A 177 7.95 -9.79 -0.50
CA ASN A 177 8.13 -11.20 -0.24
C ASN A 177 6.93 -12.04 -0.73
N GLU A 178 6.88 -12.31 -2.05
CA GLU A 178 5.85 -13.17 -2.67
C GLU A 178 6.23 -14.67 -2.67
N LYS A 179 5.23 -15.57 -2.75
CA LYS A 179 5.44 -17.00 -3.05
C LYS A 179 4.99 -17.34 -4.47
N PRO A 180 5.80 -18.11 -5.24
CA PRO A 180 7.25 -18.27 -5.09
C PRO A 180 7.97 -16.95 -5.44
N CYS A 181 8.98 -16.56 -4.67
CA CYS A 181 9.73 -15.32 -4.92
C CYS A 181 10.33 -15.34 -6.33
N THR A 182 10.00 -14.34 -7.15
CA THR A 182 10.46 -14.25 -8.53
C THR A 182 11.87 -13.64 -8.67
N ILE A 183 12.53 -13.31 -7.56
CA ILE A 183 13.83 -12.63 -7.56
C ILE A 183 14.81 -13.31 -6.60
N THR A 184 16.00 -13.62 -7.12
CA THR A 184 17.07 -14.31 -6.38
C THR A 184 18.10 -13.32 -5.80
N PRO A 185 18.58 -13.52 -4.56
CA PRO A 185 18.22 -14.58 -3.61
C PRO A 185 16.82 -14.36 -3.00
N CYS A 186 16.10 -15.45 -2.79
CA CYS A 186 14.81 -15.42 -2.11
C CYS A 186 15.01 -15.01 -0.64
N TYR A 187 14.04 -14.27 -0.10
CA TYR A 187 13.95 -13.98 1.33
C TYR A 187 13.83 -15.27 2.15
N SER A 188 14.15 -15.18 3.45
CA SER A 188 14.13 -16.34 4.36
C SER A 188 12.76 -17.04 4.31
N PRO A 189 12.67 -18.38 4.34
CA PRO A 189 11.39 -19.09 4.43
C PRO A 189 10.59 -18.73 5.70
N ASP A 190 11.25 -18.14 6.69
CA ASP A 190 10.64 -17.70 7.95
C ASP A 190 9.91 -16.35 7.83
N GLU A 191 10.04 -15.65 6.69
CA GLU A 191 9.27 -14.42 6.45
C GLU A 191 7.82 -14.73 6.02
N GLU A 192 6.88 -13.99 6.58
CA GLU A 192 5.46 -14.03 6.20
C GLU A 192 5.32 -13.72 4.71
N THR A 193 4.77 -14.67 3.95
CA THR A 193 4.59 -14.45 2.52
C THR A 193 3.23 -13.82 2.26
N LEU A 194 3.22 -12.65 1.64
CA LEU A 194 1.98 -11.99 1.26
C LEU A 194 1.26 -12.75 0.15
N THR A 195 -0.05 -12.93 0.32
CA THR A 195 -0.92 -13.54 -0.68
C THR A 195 -1.79 -12.46 -1.32
N ALA A 196 -1.82 -12.42 -2.65
CA ALA A 196 -2.69 -11.49 -3.36
C ALA A 196 -4.16 -11.71 -2.98
N GLN A 197 -4.87 -10.62 -2.73
CA GLN A 197 -6.29 -10.61 -2.44
C GLN A 197 -7.07 -10.59 -3.77
N PRO A 198 -7.66 -11.71 -4.19
CA PRO A 198 -8.28 -11.80 -5.50
C PRO A 198 -9.52 -10.90 -5.56
N ARG A 199 -9.72 -10.25 -6.70
CA ARG A 199 -10.96 -9.55 -7.02
C ARG A 199 -11.43 -9.96 -8.42
N PRO A 200 -12.73 -9.88 -8.73
CA PRO A 200 -13.22 -10.11 -10.07
C PRO A 200 -12.60 -9.18 -11.11
N ARG A 201 -12.61 -9.66 -12.35
CA ARG A 201 -12.16 -8.91 -13.51
C ARG A 201 -12.93 -7.60 -13.64
N ILE A 202 -12.22 -6.48 -13.82
CA ILE A 202 -12.84 -5.19 -14.08
C ILE A 202 -13.52 -5.23 -15.46
N VAL A 203 -14.80 -4.88 -15.50
CA VAL A 203 -15.57 -4.76 -16.74
C VAL A 203 -15.42 -3.33 -17.27
N PRO A 204 -15.10 -3.12 -18.56
CA PRO A 204 -15.02 -1.77 -19.12
C PRO A 204 -16.32 -0.98 -18.89
N GLY A 205 -16.20 0.20 -18.27
CA GLY A 205 -17.34 1.05 -17.95
C GLY A 205 -18.08 0.71 -16.65
N SER A 206 -17.59 -0.25 -15.85
CA SER A 206 -18.16 -0.50 -14.51
C SER A 206 -17.87 0.66 -13.56
N VAL A 207 -18.87 1.03 -12.77
CA VAL A 207 -18.75 1.99 -11.68
C VAL A 207 -18.44 1.23 -10.39
N ASP A 208 -17.40 1.68 -9.68
CA ASP A 208 -17.00 1.10 -8.38
C ASP A 208 -18.18 1.04 -7.41
N GLY A 209 -18.42 -0.14 -6.83
CA GLY A 209 -19.47 -0.36 -5.84
C GLY A 209 -20.87 -0.53 -6.43
N SER A 210 -20.99 -0.73 -7.75
CA SER A 210 -22.28 -1.06 -8.36
C SER A 210 -22.83 -2.41 -7.84
N PRO A 211 -24.16 -2.59 -7.74
CA PRO A 211 -24.73 -3.87 -7.28
C PRO A 211 -24.26 -5.09 -8.09
N ALA A 212 -24.05 -4.92 -9.40
CA ALA A 212 -23.53 -5.97 -10.27
C ALA A 212 -22.07 -6.34 -9.93
N GLU A 213 -21.25 -5.37 -9.53
CA GLU A 213 -19.87 -5.62 -9.09
C GLU A 213 -19.84 -6.36 -7.76
N LEU A 214 -20.67 -5.96 -6.80
CA LEU A 214 -20.78 -6.64 -5.51
C LEU A 214 -21.28 -8.09 -5.66
N GLU A 215 -22.22 -8.33 -6.58
CA GLU A 215 -22.68 -9.69 -6.88
C GLU A 215 -21.58 -10.54 -7.54
N ALA A 216 -20.79 -9.96 -8.44
CA ALA A 216 -19.65 -10.65 -9.04
C ALA A 216 -18.55 -10.97 -8.00
N GLU A 217 -18.25 -10.02 -7.12
CA GLU A 217 -17.32 -10.18 -6.00
C GLU A 217 -17.76 -11.33 -5.08
N ASN A 218 -19.03 -11.35 -4.67
CA ASN A 218 -19.57 -12.41 -3.83
C ASN A 218 -19.54 -13.79 -4.51
N LYS A 219 -19.80 -13.87 -5.82
CA LYS A 219 -19.75 -15.14 -6.56
C LYS A 219 -18.33 -15.68 -6.70
N GLU A 220 -17.36 -14.81 -6.99
CA GLU A 220 -15.96 -15.22 -7.17
C GLU A 220 -15.31 -15.61 -5.85
N PHE A 221 -15.61 -14.86 -4.78
CA PHE A 221 -15.22 -15.21 -3.41
C PHE A 221 -15.81 -16.56 -2.98
N ALA A 222 -17.10 -16.79 -3.24
CA ALA A 222 -17.73 -18.09 -2.97
C ALA A 222 -17.12 -19.25 -3.80
N ALA A 223 -16.63 -18.98 -5.01
CA ALA A 223 -15.95 -19.98 -5.84
C ALA A 223 -14.57 -20.35 -5.29
N LEU A 224 -13.78 -19.36 -4.83
CA LEU A 224 -12.48 -19.56 -4.20
C LEU A 224 -12.58 -20.34 -2.88
N HIS A 225 -13.65 -20.13 -2.10
CA HIS A 225 -13.86 -20.85 -0.85
C HIS A 225 -14.56 -22.21 -0.98
N ARG A 226 -15.19 -22.50 -2.12
CA ARG A 226 -15.73 -23.85 -2.38
C ARG A 226 -14.67 -24.87 -2.77
N SER A 227 -13.54 -24.45 -3.32
CA SER A 227 -12.43 -25.35 -3.67
C SER A 227 -11.58 -25.79 -2.46
N SER A 228 -11.81 -25.18 -1.30
CA SER A 228 -11.14 -25.48 -0.03
C SER A 228 -12.01 -26.29 0.95
N ALA A 229 -13.15 -26.81 0.51
CA ALA A 229 -13.92 -27.77 1.30
C ALA A 229 -13.02 -29.00 1.61
N PRO A 230 -12.87 -29.40 2.88
CA PRO A 230 -12.04 -30.54 3.23
C PRO A 230 -12.62 -31.79 2.57
N ALA A 231 -11.82 -32.43 1.72
CA ALA A 231 -12.10 -33.80 1.30
C ALA A 231 -12.17 -34.67 2.56
N ASP A 232 -13.30 -35.33 2.73
CA ASP A 232 -13.59 -36.45 3.63
C ASP A 232 -12.51 -36.76 4.69
N MET A 233 -12.74 -36.27 5.91
CA MET A 233 -12.17 -36.87 7.12
C MET A 233 -12.83 -38.23 7.32
N ASP A 234 -12.30 -39.25 6.64
CA ASP A 234 -12.55 -40.66 6.96
C ASP A 234 -12.03 -40.93 8.38
N GLY A 235 -12.97 -41.18 9.28
CA GLY A 235 -12.73 -41.32 10.71
C GLY A 235 -12.03 -42.63 11.02
N SER A 236 -10.69 -42.62 11.04
CA SER A 236 -9.92 -43.64 11.76
C SER A 236 -8.49 -43.17 12.01
N GLN A 237 -8.21 -42.52 13.13
CA GLN A 237 -6.86 -42.50 13.68
C GLN A 237 -6.84 -42.66 15.20
N GLY A 238 -6.13 -43.71 15.61
CA GLY A 238 -5.73 -44.00 16.96
C GLY A 238 -4.86 -42.90 17.55
N LYS A 239 -4.97 -42.80 18.87
CA LYS A 239 -4.35 -41.81 19.73
C LYS A 239 -2.85 -42.12 19.87
N THR A 240 -2.00 -41.47 19.07
CA THR A 240 -0.54 -41.47 19.30
C THR A 240 -0.21 -40.42 20.37
N PRO A 241 0.54 -40.74 21.43
CA PRO A 241 0.90 -39.76 22.46
C PRO A 241 1.80 -38.66 21.90
N LEU A 242 1.43 -37.41 22.16
CA LEU A 242 2.24 -36.23 21.84
C LEU A 242 3.50 -36.22 22.73
N THR A 243 4.66 -36.32 22.10
CA THR A 243 5.95 -36.02 22.74
C THR A 243 6.07 -34.50 22.90
N PRO A 244 6.46 -33.98 24.08
CA PRO A 244 6.65 -32.55 24.29
C PRO A 244 7.75 -32.00 23.36
N LEU A 245 7.47 -30.86 22.72
CA LEU A 245 8.48 -30.11 21.98
C LEU A 245 9.58 -29.57 22.92
N PRO A 246 10.84 -29.55 22.49
CA PRO A 246 11.91 -28.93 23.26
C PRO A 246 11.70 -27.41 23.41
N PRO A 247 12.15 -26.82 24.52
CA PRO A 247 12.03 -25.38 24.75
C PRO A 247 12.82 -24.58 23.71
N ARG A 248 12.20 -23.50 23.22
CA ARG A 248 12.80 -22.54 22.29
C ARG A 248 14.01 -21.88 22.96
N PRO A 249 15.18 -21.80 22.30
CA PRO A 249 16.34 -21.11 22.85
C PRO A 249 16.05 -19.60 22.98
N THR A 250 16.33 -19.05 24.16
CA THR A 250 16.25 -17.61 24.43
C THR A 250 17.40 -16.88 23.71
N PRO A 251 17.17 -15.68 23.14
CA PRO A 251 18.22 -14.88 22.53
C PRO A 251 19.20 -14.40 23.62
N ASP A 252 20.48 -14.75 23.48
CA ASP A 252 21.56 -14.17 24.27
C ASP A 252 21.76 -12.70 23.86
N HIS A 253 21.38 -11.78 24.73
CA HIS A 253 21.72 -10.37 24.58
C HIS A 253 23.21 -10.17 24.91
N PRO A 254 24.05 -9.66 23.98
CA PRO A 254 25.43 -9.31 24.31
C PRO A 254 25.45 -8.09 25.25
N ALA A 255 26.21 -8.22 26.34
CA ALA A 255 26.40 -7.18 27.33
C ALA A 255 27.09 -5.94 26.72
N THR A 256 26.40 -4.80 26.76
CA THR A 256 26.94 -3.50 26.37
C THR A 256 28.03 -3.07 27.36
N THR A 257 29.29 -3.12 26.92
CA THR A 257 30.42 -2.57 27.70
C THR A 257 30.47 -1.07 27.49
N SER A 258 30.17 -0.31 28.54
CA SER A 258 30.28 1.15 28.57
C SER A 258 31.75 1.56 28.69
N ILE A 259 32.28 2.24 27.67
CA ILE A 259 33.61 2.86 27.71
C ILE A 259 33.42 4.32 28.09
N ILE A 260 33.90 4.69 29.29
CA ILE A 260 34.01 6.08 29.76
C ILE A 260 35.41 6.57 29.38
N PRO A 261 35.57 7.65 28.58
CA PRO A 261 36.88 8.23 28.32
C PRO A 261 37.38 9.05 29.52
N LYS A 262 38.69 8.94 29.79
CA LYS A 262 39.46 9.82 30.68
C LYS A 262 39.89 11.08 29.97
#